data_AF-A0A955I661-F1
#
_entry.id   AF-A0A955I661-F1
#
_cell.length_a   1.000
_cell.length_b   1.000
_cell.length_c   1.000
_cell.angle_alpha   90.00
_cell.angle_beta   90.00
_cell.angle_gamma   90.00
#
_symmetry.space_group_name_H-M   'P 1'
#
loop_
_entity.id
_entity.type
_entity.pdbx_description
1 polymer ?
#
loop_
_entity_poly.entity_id
_entity_poly.type
_entity_poly.pdbx_seq_one_letter_code
_entity_poly.pdbx_strand_id
1 'polypeptide(L)'
;MSQQNKQIEAVYELLMSSQKSLDNAMKLLEDIVGKASISDVKNKAPKISAKGLASYSDKDNKIVEGVFTGESMLSADGNIYPVPHNYACKSHIVQ
;
A
#
# COMPACT_ATOMS: atom_id res chain seq x y z
N MET A 1 -1.56 47.11 16.19
CA MET A 1 -1.02 46.93 14.83
C MET A 1 0.45 46.48 14.81
N SER A 2 1.41 47.23 15.37
CA SER A 2 2.84 46.85 15.35
C SER A 2 3.17 45.49 16.00
N GLN A 3 2.62 45.17 17.18
CA GLN A 3 2.89 43.89 17.84
C GLN A 3 2.27 42.69 17.11
N GLN A 4 1.07 42.85 16.55
CA GLN A 4 0.40 41.78 15.78
C GLN A 4 1.16 41.44 14.50
N ASN A 5 1.68 42.44 13.78
CA ASN A 5 2.52 42.19 12.60
C ASN A 5 3.80 41.44 12.95
N LYS A 6 4.43 41.80 14.08
CA LYS A 6 5.64 41.11 14.56
C LYS A 6 5.37 39.66 14.97
N GLN A 7 4.19 39.38 15.52
CA GLN A 7 3.76 38.01 15.83
C GLN A 7 3.48 37.19 14.56
N ILE A 8 2.85 37.78 13.54
CA ILE A 8 2.60 37.12 12.26
C ILE A 8 3.91 36.77 11.55
N GLU A 9 4.88 37.69 11.55
CA GLU A 9 6.19 37.47 10.96
C GLU A 9 6.96 36.35 11.68
N ALA A 10 6.92 36.33 13.02
CA ALA A 10 7.52 35.26 13.82
C ALA A 10 6.87 33.89 13.54
N VAL A 11 5.55 33.83 13.38
CA VAL A 11 4.84 32.58 13.03
C VAL A 11 5.19 32.13 11.61
N TYR A 12 5.34 33.07 10.67
CA TYR A 12 5.74 32.76 9.30
C TYR A 12 7.16 32.19 9.24
N GLU A 13 8.12 32.78 9.95
CA GLU A 13 9.47 32.23 10.06
C GLU A 13 9.49 30.85 10.71
N LEU A 14 8.69 30.65 11.75
CA LEU A 14 8.57 29.36 12.43
C LEU A 14 8.04 28.28 11.47
N LEU A 15 7.01 28.59 10.68
CA LEU A 15 6.47 27.67 9.66
C LEU A 15 7.51 27.35 8.58
N MET A 16 8.23 28.36 8.09
CA MET A 16 9.29 28.16 7.09
C MET A 16 10.45 27.32 7.63
N SER A 17 10.81 27.49 8.90
CA SER A 17 11.82 26.65 9.56
C SER A 17 11.34 25.21 9.75
N SER A 18 10.07 25.03 10.13
CA SER A 18 9.47 23.72 10.33
C SER A 18 9.39 22.94 9.02
N GLN A 19 9.01 23.62 7.92
CA GLN A 19 8.99 23.02 6.58
C GLN A 19 10.37 22.50 6.18
N LYS A 20 11.42 23.31 6.35
CA LYS A 20 12.81 22.89 6.09
C LYS A 20 13.22 21.70 6.97
N SER A 21 12.80 21.70 8.24
CA SER A 21 13.07 20.59 9.14
C SER A 21 12.38 19.30 8.70
N LEU A 22 11.14 19.38 8.21
CA LEU A 22 10.41 18.24 7.68
C LEU A 22 11.06 17.71 6.39
N ASP A 23 11.47 18.59 5.48
CA ASP A 23 12.16 18.20 4.24
C ASP A 23 13.48 17.48 4.53
N ASN A 24 14.23 17.96 5.54
CA ASN A 24 15.46 17.29 5.98
C ASN A 24 15.18 15.93 6.63
N ALA A 25 14.15 15.83 7.48
CA ALA A 25 13.73 14.56 8.06
C ALA A 25 13.30 13.55 6.99
N MET A 26 12.62 13.99 5.94
CA MET A 26 12.26 13.15 4.79
C MET A 26 13.49 12.63 4.05
N LYS A 27 14.50 13.49 3.81
CA LYS A 27 15.77 13.05 3.19
C LYS A 27 16.52 12.04 4.04
N LEU A 28 16.60 12.26 5.35
CA LEU A 28 17.21 11.30 6.27
C LEU A 28 16.46 9.97 6.28
N LEU A 29 15.12 10.01 6.20
CA LEU A 29 14.30 8.81 6.09
C LEU A 29 14.55 8.08 4.76
N GLU A 30 14.73 8.80 3.65
CA GLU A 30 15.17 8.25 2.37
C GLU A 30 16.54 7.58 2.45
N ASP A 31 17.49 8.19 3.16
CA ASP A 31 18.83 7.63 3.35
C ASP A 31 18.82 6.38 4.24
N ILE A 32 18.06 6.37 5.34
CA ILE A 32 17.99 5.25 6.29
C ILE A 32 17.24 4.05 5.67
N VAL A 33 16.12 4.31 5.01
CA VAL A 33 15.23 3.26 4.49
C VAL A 33 15.65 2.83 3.07
N GLY A 34 16.33 3.70 2.33
CA GLY A 34 16.60 3.52 0.90
C GLY A 34 15.33 3.74 0.07
N LYS A 35 15.48 4.29 -1.14
CA LYS A 35 14.35 4.59 -2.06
C LYS A 35 13.40 3.42 -2.31
N ALA A 36 13.90 2.18 -2.31
CA ALA A 36 13.11 0.99 -2.58
C ALA A 36 12.13 0.62 -1.43
N SER A 37 12.52 0.84 -0.16
CA SER A 37 11.72 0.36 0.99
C SER A 37 10.63 1.36 1.43
N ILE A 38 10.66 2.63 0.99
CA ILE A 38 9.58 3.59 1.26
C ILE A 38 8.32 3.26 0.45
N SER A 39 8.49 2.79 -0.79
CA SER A 39 7.40 2.23 -1.61
C SER A 39 6.76 1.01 -0.95
N ASP A 40 7.54 0.15 -0.30
CA ASP A 40 7.02 -1.01 0.44
C ASP A 40 6.22 -0.62 1.69
N VAL A 41 6.59 0.47 2.37
CA VAL A 41 5.90 0.96 3.57
C VAL A 41 4.61 1.72 3.21
N LYS A 42 4.62 2.55 2.15
CA LYS A 42 3.40 3.24 1.67
C LYS A 42 2.38 2.27 1.06
N ASN A 43 2.84 1.19 0.44
CA ASN A 43 1.99 0.15 -0.16
C ASN A 43 1.72 -1.01 0.81
N LYS A 44 1.72 -0.77 2.12
CA LYS A 44 1.32 -1.76 3.11
C LYS A 44 -0.21 -1.93 3.14
N ALA A 45 -0.80 -2.24 1.99
CA ALA A 45 -1.91 -3.18 2.00
C ALA A 45 -1.40 -4.45 2.72
N PRO A 46 -2.25 -5.18 3.48
CA PRO A 46 -1.85 -6.48 3.99
C PRO A 46 -1.29 -7.26 2.79
N LYS A 47 0.00 -7.62 2.83
CA LYS A 47 0.63 -8.42 1.79
C LYS A 47 -0.06 -9.78 1.87
N ILE A 48 -1.20 -9.92 1.19
CA ILE A 48 -1.89 -11.18 1.00
C ILE A 48 -0.90 -12.03 0.23
N SER A 49 -0.20 -12.90 0.94
CA SER A 49 0.83 -13.72 0.37
C SER A 49 0.24 -15.08 0.08
N ALA A 50 0.16 -15.45 -1.19
CA ALA A 50 -0.12 -16.81 -1.61
C ALA A 50 1.13 -17.71 -1.53
N LYS A 51 2.19 -17.26 -0.84
CA LYS A 51 3.46 -17.98 -0.72
C LYS A 51 3.25 -19.23 0.13
N GLY A 52 3.41 -20.40 -0.49
CA GLY A 52 3.20 -21.71 0.13
C GLY A 52 2.01 -22.49 -0.43
N LEU A 53 1.22 -21.89 -1.34
CA LEU A 53 0.16 -22.59 -2.07
C LEU A 53 0.75 -23.32 -3.30
N ALA A 54 0.12 -24.42 -3.72
CA ALA A 54 0.62 -25.24 -4.81
C ALA A 54 -0.05 -24.90 -6.14
N SER A 55 0.71 -25.06 -7.22
CA SER A 55 0.22 -25.02 -8.60
C SER A 55 0.52 -26.40 -9.19
N TYR A 56 -0.53 -27.17 -9.50
CA TYR A 56 -0.38 -28.49 -10.10
C TYR A 56 -0.72 -28.39 -11.59
N SER A 57 0.21 -28.80 -12.44
CA SER A 57 -0.02 -28.85 -13.88
C SER A 57 0.24 -30.26 -14.39
N ASP A 58 -0.79 -30.87 -14.95
CA ASP A 58 -0.68 -32.02 -15.84
C ASP A 58 -0.76 -31.53 -17.30
N LYS A 59 -0.49 -32.39 -18.28
CA LYS A 59 -0.43 -32.05 -19.71
C LYS A 59 -1.72 -31.42 -20.24
N ASP A 60 -2.87 -31.81 -19.69
CA ASP A 60 -4.19 -31.34 -20.14
C ASP A 60 -4.88 -30.40 -19.14
N ASN A 61 -4.43 -30.35 -17.87
CA ASN A 61 -5.14 -29.63 -16.80
C ASN A 61 -4.19 -28.87 -15.87
N LYS A 62 -4.58 -27.66 -15.48
CA LYS A 62 -3.87 -26.83 -14.50
C LYS A 62 -4.79 -26.50 -13.33
N ILE A 63 -4.39 -26.92 -12.12
CA ILE A 63 -5.04 -26.57 -10.86
C ILE A 63 -4.19 -25.48 -10.19
N VAL A 64 -4.82 -24.34 -9.90
CA VAL A 64 -4.14 -23.18 -9.33
C VAL A 64 -4.81 -22.82 -8.02
N GLU A 65 -4.05 -22.94 -6.94
CA GLU A 65 -4.46 -22.46 -5.63
C GLU A 65 -4.07 -20.97 -5.46
N GLY A 66 -4.90 -20.22 -4.75
CA GLY A 66 -4.69 -18.80 -4.52
C GLY A 66 -5.49 -18.27 -3.34
N VAL A 67 -5.19 -17.03 -2.95
CA VAL A 67 -5.90 -16.32 -1.88
C VAL A 67 -6.86 -15.31 -2.48
N PHE A 68 -8.10 -15.33 -2.01
CA PHE A 68 -9.12 -14.37 -2.43
C PHE A 68 -8.88 -13.00 -1.79
N THR A 69 -8.84 -11.95 -2.61
CA THR A 69 -8.51 -10.56 -2.22
C THR A 69 -9.74 -9.69 -1.95
N GLY A 70 -10.95 -10.21 -2.19
CA GLY A 70 -12.22 -9.45 -2.11
C GLY A 70 -12.82 -9.14 -3.48
N GLU A 71 -12.01 -9.14 -4.54
CA GLU A 71 -12.45 -8.93 -5.94
C GLU A 71 -11.82 -9.97 -6.89
N SER A 72 -10.59 -10.39 -6.61
CA SER A 72 -9.82 -11.33 -7.44
C SER A 72 -9.16 -12.41 -6.59
N MET A 73 -8.57 -13.41 -7.24
CA MET A 73 -7.75 -14.43 -6.59
C MET A 73 -6.29 -14.24 -6.97
N LEU A 74 -5.42 -14.07 -5.97
CA LEU A 74 -3.98 -14.03 -6.16
C LEU A 74 -3.41 -15.45 -6.03
N SER A 75 -2.79 -15.96 -7.08
CA SER A 75 -2.15 -17.28 -7.09
C SER A 75 -0.76 -17.26 -6.42
N ALA A 76 -0.29 -18.43 -6.00
CA ALA A 76 1.09 -18.67 -5.56
C ALA A 76 2.14 -18.19 -6.58
N ASP A 77 1.82 -18.28 -7.87
CA ASP A 77 2.68 -17.87 -8.99
C ASP A 77 2.70 -16.33 -9.17
N GLY A 78 1.95 -15.57 -8.38
CA GLY A 78 1.81 -14.11 -8.48
C GLY A 78 0.80 -13.64 -9.54
N ASN A 79 0.19 -14.58 -10.28
CA ASN A 79 -0.87 -14.28 -11.25
C ASN A 79 -2.18 -13.91 -10.55
N ILE A 80 -2.90 -12.92 -11.10
CA ILE A 80 -4.21 -12.48 -10.62
C ILE A 80 -5.29 -13.06 -11.52
N TYR A 81 -6.23 -13.78 -10.93
CA TYR A 81 -7.37 -14.37 -11.61
C TYR A 81 -8.66 -13.63 -11.21
N PRO A 82 -9.47 -13.17 -12.19
CA PRO A 82 -10.72 -12.48 -11.88
C PRO A 82 -11.73 -13.46 -11.26
N VAL A 83 -12.44 -13.03 -10.21
CA VAL A 83 -13.53 -13.81 -9.61
C VAL A 83 -14.85 -13.15 -9.96
N PRO A 84 -15.85 -13.89 -10.46
CA PRO A 84 -17.15 -13.31 -10.78
C PRO A 84 -17.83 -12.70 -9.54
N HIS A 85 -18.57 -11.61 -9.75
CA HIS A 85 -19.13 -10.79 -8.67
C HIS A 85 -20.02 -11.58 -7.70
N ASN A 86 -20.78 -12.55 -8.20
CA ASN A 86 -21.65 -13.40 -7.39
C ASN A 86 -20.89 -14.34 -6.45
N TYR A 87 -19.60 -14.60 -6.66
CA TYR A 87 -18.75 -15.39 -5.74
C TYR A 87 -17.88 -14.52 -4.84
N ALA A 88 -17.73 -13.23 -5.16
CA ALA A 88 -16.96 -12.29 -4.36
C ALA A 88 -17.68 -11.88 -3.07
N CYS A 89 -19.02 -11.82 -3.10
CA CYS A 89 -19.84 -11.36 -1.98
C CYS A 89 -20.81 -12.46 -1.52
N LYS A 90 -20.45 -13.22 -0.46
CA LYS A 90 -21.35 -14.22 0.14
C LYS A 90 -22.72 -13.67 0.56
N SER A 91 -22.78 -12.38 0.90
CA SER A 91 -24.02 -11.68 1.31
C SER A 91 -25.03 -11.46 0.17
N HIS A 92 -24.64 -11.61 -1.10
CA HIS A 92 -25.54 -11.48 -2.27
C HIS A 92 -26.03 -12.82 -2.83
N ILE A 93 -25.59 -13.96 -2.28
CA ILE A 93 -25.88 -15.32 -2.80
C ILE A 93 -27.26 -15.85 -2.38
N VAL A 94 -28.01 -15.17 -1.52
CA VAL A 94 -29.32 -15.62 -1.06
C VAL A 94 -30.34 -14.48 -1.11
N GLN A 95 -31.16 -14.47 -2.16
CA GLN A 95 -32.49 -13.86 -2.16
C GLN A 95 -33.46 -14.79 -2.91
#